data_AF-A0A2D6MHU5-F1
#
_entry.id   AF-A0A2D6MHU5-F1
#
_cell.length_a   1.000
_cell.length_b   1.000
_cell.length_c   1.000
_cell.angle_alpha   90.00
_cell.angle_beta   90.00
_cell.angle_gamma   90.00
#
_symmetry.space_group_name_H-M   'P 1'
#
loop_
_entity.id
_entity.type
_entity.pdbx_description
1 polymer ?
#
loop_
_entity_poly.entity_id
_entity_poly.type
_entity_poly.pdbx_seq_one_letter_code
_entity_poly.pdbx_strand_id
1 'polypeptide(L)'
;MMNKKALSNIVAVSLIILLSIAAISLLSVYVFDIIKSPALSPEYSCLNLQLEPPIQIQKACYSSETSEIQLTLKRSSDDLTIDALDFILDNEAWCCGVDCPNCEILSQDTTKTYYFPETSDSISLTFQNCLLDEQEIQAC
;
A
#
# COMPACT_ATOMS: atom_id res chain seq x y z
N MET A 1 50.86 42.64 -10.13
CA MET A 1 50.72 41.16 -10.21
C MET A 1 49.64 40.74 -9.24
N MET A 2 48.56 40.11 -9.72
CA MET A 2 47.49 39.60 -8.87
C MET A 2 48.05 38.49 -7.96
N ASN A 3 47.78 38.55 -6.65
CA ASN A 3 48.36 37.64 -5.69
C ASN A 3 47.74 36.24 -5.85
N LYS A 4 48.48 35.32 -6.50
CA LYS A 4 48.00 33.97 -6.86
C LYS A 4 47.50 33.17 -5.65
N LYS A 5 48.03 33.43 -4.44
CA LYS A 5 47.57 32.80 -3.20
C LYS A 5 46.16 33.25 -2.79
N ALA A 6 45.85 34.54 -2.95
CA ALA A 6 44.53 35.07 -2.64
C ALA A 6 43.46 34.51 -3.60
N LEU A 7 43.79 34.43 -4.89
CA LEU A 7 42.91 33.84 -5.90
C LEU A 7 42.64 32.35 -5.59
N SER A 8 43.67 31.59 -5.23
CA SER A 8 43.54 30.16 -4.87
C SER A 8 42.63 29.95 -3.65
N ASN A 9 42.74 30.79 -2.63
CA ASN A 9 41.89 30.70 -1.44
C ASN A 9 40.42 31.02 -1.76
N ILE A 10 40.17 32.02 -2.59
CA ILE A 10 38.80 32.38 -3.01
C ILE A 10 38.15 31.21 -3.77
N VAL A 11 38.90 30.59 -4.70
CA VAL A 11 38.41 29.43 -5.45
C VAL A 11 38.14 28.25 -4.52
N ALA A 12 39.05 27.94 -3.60
CA ALA A 12 38.86 26.86 -2.64
C ALA A 12 37.62 27.06 -1.75
N VAL A 13 37.42 28.27 -1.21
CA VAL A 13 36.25 28.59 -0.38
C VAL A 13 34.96 28.49 -1.19
N SER A 14 34.96 28.99 -2.43
CA SER A 14 33.78 28.89 -3.30
C SER A 14 33.40 27.43 -3.62
N LEU A 15 34.38 26.56 -3.83
CA LEU A 15 34.16 25.12 -4.06
C LEU A 15 33.58 24.43 -2.82
N ILE A 16 34.08 24.77 -1.62
CA ILE A 16 33.55 24.22 -0.37
C ILE A 16 32.09 24.63 -0.16
N ILE A 17 31.75 25.88 -0.44
CA ILE A 17 30.37 26.37 -0.35
C ILE A 17 29.47 25.63 -1.34
N LEU A 18 29.90 25.48 -2.60
CA LEU A 18 29.13 24.76 -3.62
C LEU A 18 28.90 23.29 -3.26
N LEU A 19 29.93 22.61 -2.75
CA LEU A 19 29.82 21.23 -2.27
C LEU A 19 28.85 21.10 -1.10
N SER A 20 28.87 22.07 -0.19
CA SER A 20 27.97 22.08 0.98
C SER A 20 26.51 22.22 0.54
N ILE A 21 26.22 23.13 -0.40
CA ILE A 21 24.87 23.31 -0.95
C ILE A 21 24.40 22.04 -1.66
N ALA A 22 25.26 21.44 -2.50
CA ALA A 22 24.93 20.20 -3.20
C ALA A 22 24.62 19.04 -2.25
N ALA A 23 25.40 18.89 -1.17
CA ALA A 23 25.18 17.87 -0.15
C ALA A 23 23.83 18.07 0.58
N ILE A 24 23.50 19.32 0.95
CA ILE A 24 22.21 19.64 1.60
C ILE A 24 21.04 19.37 0.66
N SER A 25 21.16 19.72 -0.63
CA SER A 25 20.12 19.46 -1.63
C SER A 25 19.88 17.97 -1.81
N LEU A 26 20.93 17.14 -1.91
CA LEU A 26 20.80 15.69 -2.01
C LEU A 26 20.11 15.10 -0.78
N LEU A 27 20.59 15.46 0.42
CA LEU A 27 19.97 15.00 1.67
C LEU A 27 18.49 15.40 1.77
N SER A 28 18.14 16.60 1.31
CA SER A 28 16.76 17.07 1.32
C SER A 28 15.86 16.19 0.44
N VAL A 29 16.32 15.79 -0.75
CA VAL A 29 15.54 14.89 -1.63
C VAL A 29 15.25 13.57 -0.92
N TYR A 30 16.27 12.92 -0.35
CA TYR A 30 16.08 11.66 0.37
C TYR A 30 15.17 11.80 1.58
N VAL A 31 15.33 12.86 2.37
CA VAL A 31 14.50 13.09 3.57
C VAL A 31 13.05 13.39 3.18
N PHE A 32 12.81 14.21 2.16
CA PHE A 32 11.45 14.50 1.71
C PHE A 32 10.76 13.28 1.10
N ASP A 33 11.50 12.39 0.43
CA ASP A 33 10.96 11.15 -0.10
C ASP A 33 10.51 10.20 1.03
N ILE A 34 11.32 10.11 2.10
CA ILE A 34 10.98 9.33 3.30
C ILE A 34 9.76 9.93 4.04
N ILE A 35 9.70 11.26 4.19
CA ILE A 35 8.58 11.93 4.88
C ILE A 35 7.28 11.84 4.08
N LYS A 36 7.34 11.89 2.75
CA LYS A 36 6.16 11.75 1.88
C LYS A 36 5.69 10.31 1.73
N SER A 37 6.54 9.34 2.06
CA SER A 37 6.14 7.94 2.07
C SER A 37 5.18 7.72 3.25
N PRO A 38 3.96 7.20 3.04
CA PRO A 38 2.95 6.98 4.09
C PRO A 38 3.36 5.96 5.17
N ALA A 39 4.60 5.47 5.14
CA ALA A 39 5.13 4.43 5.99
C ALA A 39 5.32 4.83 7.47
N LEU A 40 5.37 6.13 7.81
CA LEU A 40 5.74 6.56 9.16
C LEU A 40 4.55 6.75 10.13
N SER A 41 3.34 6.85 9.60
CA SER A 41 2.10 6.88 10.38
C SER A 41 0.92 6.82 9.41
N PRO A 42 0.33 5.64 9.16
CA PRO A 42 -0.84 5.54 8.30
C PRO A 42 -1.96 6.43 8.85
N GLU A 43 -2.76 7.02 7.95
CA GLU A 43 -3.86 7.91 8.33
C GLU A 43 -4.86 7.22 9.28
N TYR A 44 -4.94 5.89 9.21
CA TYR A 44 -5.82 5.06 10.03
C TYR A 44 -5.02 4.01 10.80
N SER A 45 -5.31 3.86 12.09
CA SER A 45 -4.76 2.76 12.89
C SER A 45 -5.49 1.45 12.56
N CYS A 46 -4.80 0.30 12.65
CA CYS A 46 -5.45 -1.01 12.47
C CYS A 46 -6.64 -1.19 13.42
N LEU A 47 -6.57 -0.64 14.64
CA LEU A 47 -7.67 -0.71 15.60
C LEU A 47 -8.92 -0.02 15.07
N ASN A 48 -8.79 1.17 14.47
CA ASN A 48 -9.93 1.88 13.87
C ASN A 48 -10.50 1.09 12.69
N LEU A 49 -9.62 0.54 11.84
CA LEU A 49 -10.02 -0.27 10.70
C LEU A 49 -10.69 -1.60 11.09
N GLN A 50 -10.41 -2.13 12.28
CA GLN A 50 -11.07 -3.34 12.79
C GLN A 50 -12.40 -3.04 13.48
N LEU A 51 -12.52 -1.89 14.13
CA LEU A 51 -13.76 -1.48 14.80
C LEU A 51 -14.84 -1.06 13.81
N GLU A 52 -14.45 -0.34 12.75
CA GLU A 52 -15.33 0.11 11.68
C GLU A 52 -14.72 -0.27 10.33
N PRO A 53 -14.79 -1.56 9.94
CA PRO A 53 -14.14 -2.03 8.73
C PRO A 53 -14.78 -1.40 7.49
N PRO A 54 -14.00 -0.65 6.68
CA PRO A 54 -14.49 0.01 5.48
C PRO A 54 -14.90 -1.02 4.42
N ILE A 55 -14.29 -2.20 4.44
CA ILE A 55 -14.60 -3.33 3.57
C ILE A 55 -14.88 -4.56 4.44
N GLN A 56 -15.96 -5.26 4.11
CA GLN A 56 -16.38 -6.49 4.77
C GLN A 56 -16.58 -7.60 3.75
N ILE A 57 -16.33 -8.83 4.17
CA ILE A 57 -16.65 -10.02 3.39
C ILE A 57 -18.13 -10.33 3.59
N GLN A 58 -18.93 -10.23 2.53
CA GLN A 58 -20.34 -10.66 2.58
C GLN A 58 -20.48 -12.16 2.39
N LYS A 59 -19.66 -12.74 1.52
CA LYS A 59 -19.73 -14.15 1.17
C LYS A 59 -18.37 -14.65 0.71
N ALA A 60 -17.91 -15.76 1.26
CA ALA A 60 -16.79 -16.55 0.75
C ALA A 60 -17.28 -17.98 0.54
N CYS A 61 -17.27 -18.47 -0.70
CA CYS A 61 -17.63 -19.85 -0.98
C CYS A 61 -16.88 -20.44 -2.17
N TYR A 62 -16.67 -21.76 -2.15
CA TYR A 62 -16.07 -22.52 -3.24
C TYR A 62 -17.14 -23.07 -4.18
N SER A 63 -17.03 -22.75 -5.47
CA SER A 63 -17.93 -23.21 -6.53
C SER A 63 -17.37 -24.46 -7.20
N SER A 64 -18.04 -25.59 -7.04
CA SER A 64 -17.63 -26.85 -7.72
C SER A 64 -17.83 -26.82 -9.24
N GLU A 65 -18.69 -25.92 -9.75
CA GLU A 65 -18.94 -25.80 -11.19
C GLU A 65 -17.79 -25.13 -11.93
N THR A 66 -17.25 -24.06 -11.34
CA THR A 66 -16.14 -23.28 -11.92
C THR A 66 -14.79 -23.71 -11.37
N SER A 67 -14.76 -24.48 -10.27
CA SER A 67 -13.55 -24.83 -9.51
C SER A 67 -12.79 -23.60 -9.01
N GLU A 68 -13.53 -22.59 -8.55
CA GLU A 68 -13.00 -21.30 -8.08
C GLU A 68 -13.65 -20.88 -6.77
N ILE A 69 -12.90 -20.17 -5.93
CA ILE A 69 -13.44 -19.46 -4.76
C ILE A 69 -14.07 -18.15 -5.22
N GLN A 70 -15.31 -17.92 -4.80
CA GLN A 70 -16.04 -16.67 -4.99
C GLN A 70 -16.03 -15.87 -3.68
N LEU A 71 -15.37 -14.72 -3.71
CA LEU A 71 -15.32 -13.78 -2.59
C LEU A 71 -16.11 -12.53 -2.93
N THR A 72 -17.26 -12.34 -2.30
CA THR A 72 -18.06 -11.12 -2.42
C THR A 72 -17.71 -10.16 -1.30
N LEU A 73 -17.15 -9.01 -1.66
CA LEU A 73 -16.84 -7.91 -0.75
C LEU A 73 -17.86 -6.79 -0.87
N LYS A 74 -18.15 -6.12 0.24
CA LYS A 74 -18.89 -4.87 0.28
C LYS A 74 -18.03 -3.78 0.86
N ARG A 75 -18.01 -2.62 0.20
CA ARG A 75 -17.40 -1.42 0.75
C ARG A 75 -18.45 -0.45 1.25
N SER A 76 -18.19 0.11 2.42
CA SER A 76 -19.00 1.16 3.01
C SER A 76 -18.80 2.49 2.29
N SER A 77 -19.69 3.44 2.55
CA SER A 77 -19.48 4.82 2.13
C SER A 77 -18.52 5.48 3.13
N ASP A 78 -17.24 5.56 2.76
CA ASP A 78 -16.15 6.13 3.55
C ASP A 78 -15.29 7.08 2.72
N ASP A 79 -14.57 8.00 3.36
CA ASP A 79 -13.60 8.90 2.70
C ASP A 79 -12.20 8.27 2.55
N LEU A 80 -12.06 6.97 2.85
CA LEU A 80 -10.77 6.28 2.79
C LEU A 80 -10.34 6.11 1.33
N THR A 81 -9.09 6.40 1.01
CA THR A 81 -8.53 6.02 -0.29
C THR A 81 -7.86 4.65 -0.16
N ILE A 82 -8.23 3.71 -1.02
CA ILE A 82 -7.73 2.34 -0.99
C ILE A 82 -7.01 2.09 -2.31
N ASP A 83 -5.68 2.10 -2.25
CA ASP A 83 -4.81 1.94 -3.42
C ASP A 83 -4.41 0.48 -3.68
N ALA A 84 -4.49 -0.36 -2.65
CA ALA A 84 -4.23 -1.79 -2.71
C ALA A 84 -5.04 -2.55 -1.66
N LEU A 85 -5.43 -3.79 -1.97
CA LEU A 85 -6.04 -4.76 -1.05
C LEU A 85 -5.34 -6.10 -1.20
N ASP A 86 -5.06 -6.73 -0.07
CA ASP A 86 -4.35 -8.00 -0.01
C ASP A 86 -5.29 -9.08 0.56
N PHE A 87 -5.41 -10.18 -0.16
CA PHE A 87 -6.16 -11.37 0.20
C PHE A 87 -5.18 -12.47 0.54
N ILE A 88 -5.34 -13.09 1.70
CA ILE A 88 -4.51 -14.22 2.13
C ILE A 88 -5.38 -15.45 2.11
N LEU A 89 -5.04 -16.41 1.25
CA LEU A 89 -5.67 -17.73 1.15
C LEU A 89 -4.65 -18.75 1.68
N ASP A 90 -4.88 -19.26 2.89
CA ASP A 90 -3.92 -20.06 3.67
C ASP A 90 -2.52 -19.41 3.77
N ASN A 91 -1.63 -19.69 2.81
CA ASN A 91 -0.25 -19.21 2.75
C ASN A 91 0.06 -18.41 1.46
N GLU A 92 -0.92 -18.21 0.59
CA GLU A 92 -0.76 -17.47 -0.66
C GLU A 92 -1.37 -16.07 -0.55
N ALA A 93 -0.57 -15.06 -0.88
CA ALA A 93 -0.98 -13.66 -0.86
C ALA A 93 -1.32 -13.19 -2.27
N TRP A 94 -2.55 -12.72 -2.43
CA TRP A 94 -3.08 -12.14 -3.66
C TRP A 94 -3.31 -10.65 -3.44
N CYS A 95 -2.90 -9.82 -4.38
CA CYS A 95 -3.05 -8.37 -4.26
C CYS A 95 -3.88 -7.80 -5.43
N CYS A 96 -4.75 -6.83 -5.12
CA CYS A 96 -5.51 -6.02 -6.08
C CYS A 96 -5.20 -4.54 -5.89
N GLY A 97 -4.83 -3.81 -6.95
CA GLY A 97 -4.66 -2.36 -6.85
C GLY A 97 -3.72 -1.73 -7.85
N VAL A 98 -3.31 -0.50 -7.54
CA VAL A 98 -2.43 0.30 -8.39
C VAL A 98 -1.07 -0.39 -8.60
N ASP A 99 -0.56 -1.01 -7.54
CA ASP A 99 0.71 -1.75 -7.57
C ASP A 99 0.54 -3.23 -7.96
N CYS A 100 -0.70 -3.68 -8.22
CA CYS A 100 -1.04 -5.07 -8.45
C CYS A 100 -2.00 -5.24 -9.65
N PRO A 101 -1.49 -5.63 -10.84
CA PRO A 101 -2.23 -5.58 -12.10
C PRO A 101 -3.35 -6.63 -12.24
N ASN A 102 -3.58 -7.45 -11.22
CA ASN A 102 -4.42 -8.65 -11.32
C ASN A 102 -5.91 -8.33 -11.21
N CYS A 103 -6.28 -7.20 -10.63
CA CYS A 103 -7.69 -6.89 -10.36
C CYS A 103 -7.91 -5.41 -10.03
N GLU A 104 -9.11 -4.95 -10.35
CA GLU A 104 -9.57 -3.59 -10.03
C GLU A 104 -10.19 -3.53 -8.63
N ILE A 105 -9.83 -2.50 -7.88
CA ILE A 105 -10.33 -2.24 -6.54
C ILE A 105 -11.82 -1.91 -6.56
N LEU A 106 -12.48 -2.38 -5.52
CA LEU A 106 -13.86 -2.10 -5.17
C LEU A 106 -14.09 -0.59 -4.88
N SER A 107 -14.98 0.02 -5.66
CA SER A 107 -15.41 1.42 -5.47
C SER A 107 -16.24 1.60 -4.20
N GLN A 108 -16.28 2.84 -3.69
CA GLN A 108 -17.10 3.19 -2.52
C GLN A 108 -18.57 2.83 -2.74
N ASP A 109 -19.24 2.35 -1.68
CA ASP A 109 -20.65 1.93 -1.68
C ASP A 109 -21.03 0.89 -2.75
N THR A 110 -20.04 0.07 -3.18
CA THR A 110 -20.30 -1.01 -4.13
C THR A 110 -20.07 -2.39 -3.52
N THR A 111 -20.52 -3.41 -4.25
CA THR A 111 -20.29 -4.81 -3.94
C THR A 111 -19.62 -5.45 -5.15
N LYS A 112 -18.53 -6.19 -4.94
CA LYS A 112 -17.78 -6.83 -6.01
C LYS A 112 -17.41 -8.25 -5.63
N THR A 113 -17.50 -9.16 -6.59
CA THR A 113 -17.08 -10.55 -6.43
C THR A 113 -15.73 -10.75 -7.11
N TYR A 114 -14.78 -11.28 -6.35
CA TYR A 114 -13.47 -11.71 -6.80
C TYR A 114 -13.46 -13.23 -6.93
N TYR A 115 -12.66 -13.72 -7.87
CA TYR A 115 -12.55 -15.13 -8.20
C TYR A 115 -11.10 -15.56 -8.05
N PHE A 116 -10.88 -16.63 -7.29
CA PHE A 116 -9.55 -17.21 -7.08
C PHE A 116 -9.56 -18.65 -7.57
N PRO A 117 -8.59 -19.05 -8.42
CA PRO A 117 -8.54 -20.40 -8.99
C PRO A 117 -8.07 -21.48 -8.00
N GLU A 118 -7.73 -21.09 -6.77
CA GLU A 118 -7.19 -21.99 -5.77
C GLU A 118 -8.26 -22.54 -4.83
N THR A 119 -7.92 -23.60 -4.11
CA THR A 119 -8.73 -24.14 -3.01
C THR A 119 -8.08 -23.77 -1.70
N SER A 120 -8.88 -23.24 -0.78
CA SER A 120 -8.42 -22.83 0.54
C SER A 120 -9.54 -23.03 1.55
N ASP A 121 -9.18 -23.26 2.82
CA ASP A 121 -10.15 -23.45 3.89
C ASP A 121 -10.65 -22.12 4.46
N SER A 122 -9.84 -21.05 4.37
CA SER A 122 -10.21 -19.71 4.81
C SER A 122 -9.63 -18.61 3.93
N ILE A 123 -10.25 -17.44 3.99
CA ILE A 123 -9.75 -16.25 3.32
C ILE A 123 -9.74 -15.08 4.28
N SER A 124 -8.59 -14.42 4.35
CA SER A 124 -8.37 -13.22 5.15
C SER A 124 -8.23 -12.01 4.25
N LEU A 125 -8.96 -10.94 4.57
CA LEU A 125 -8.85 -9.64 3.92
C LEU A 125 -7.94 -8.74 4.74
N THR A 126 -6.91 -8.20 4.10
CA THR A 126 -5.95 -7.30 4.74
C THR A 126 -5.79 -5.99 3.96
N PHE A 127 -5.57 -4.91 4.69
CA PHE A 127 -5.31 -3.58 4.16
C PHE A 127 -4.20 -2.92 4.97
N GLN A 128 -3.12 -2.48 4.32
CA GLN A 128 -1.95 -1.90 4.99
C GLN A 128 -1.39 -2.78 6.13
N ASN A 129 -1.34 -4.11 5.91
CA ASN A 129 -0.96 -5.11 6.92
C ASN A 129 -1.91 -5.21 8.14
N CYS A 130 -3.10 -4.61 8.09
CA CYS A 130 -4.14 -4.79 9.09
C CYS A 130 -5.14 -5.85 8.60
N LEU A 131 -5.41 -6.87 9.42
CA LEU A 131 -6.52 -7.79 9.18
C LEU A 131 -7.85 -7.06 9.37
N LEU A 132 -8.65 -6.98 8.31
CA LEU A 132 -9.97 -6.36 8.31
C LEU A 132 -11.06 -7.37 8.63
N ASP A 133 -11.02 -8.53 7.98
CA ASP A 133 -12.04 -9.56 8.07
C ASP A 133 -11.45 -10.93 7.70
N GLU A 134 -12.04 -12.00 8.22
CA GLU A 134 -11.63 -13.38 7.96
C GLU A 134 -12.87 -14.28 7.92
N GLN A 135 -12.97 -15.13 6.90
CA GLN A 135 -14.08 -16.04 6.74
C GLN A 135 -13.62 -17.42 6.28
N GLU A 136 -14.20 -18.47 6.87
CA GLU A 136 -14.06 -19.84 6.38
C GLU A 136 -14.80 -20.01 5.04
N ILE A 137 -14.16 -20.69 4.09
CA ILE A 137 -14.72 -20.94 2.77
C ILE A 137 -15.60 -22.18 2.85
N GLN A 138 -16.89 -22.01 2.56
CA GLN A 138 -17.86 -23.10 2.50
C GLN A 138 -18.22 -23.44 1.06
N ALA A 139 -18.91 -24.56 0.84
CA ALA A 139 -19.48 -24.82 -0.49
C ALA A 139 -20.51 -23.74 -0.84
N CYS A 140 -20.44 -23.22 -2.07
CA CYS A 140 -21.58 -22.54 -2.67
C CYS A 140 -22.71 -23.57 -2.91
#